data_AF-A0A516GDJ0-F1
#
_entry.id   AF-A0A516GDJ0-F1
#
_cell.length_a   1.000
_cell.length_b   1.000
_cell.length_c   1.000
_cell.angle_alpha   90.00
_cell.angle_beta   90.00
_cell.angle_gamma   90.00
#
_symmetry.space_group_name_H-M   'P 1'
#
loop_
_entity.id
_entity.type
_entity.pdbx_description
1 polymer ?
#
loop_
_entity_poly.entity_id
_entity_poly.type
_entity_poly.pdbx_seq_one_letter_code
_entity_poly.pdbx_strand_id
1 'polypeptide(L)'
;MSEQTPDISSLRVPGREDVPEGVTRLWDKSAEAMGFVPNVFRAQALNGDQFLAWWNYFNLLVNKEGHLSNAERELIAVVVSGINRCTYCTVSHGAALRQFTGDTVTSDLVAVNWRQADLPTRERAIAEYAELLTRAPDEVTPADLEPLREVGMDDHQIMELVQVIGMFNMTNRVSTAIGLVPNEQYHSHARS
;
A
#
# COMPACT_ATOMS: atom_id res chain seq x y z
N MET A 1 -34.03 1.41 -13.12
CA MET A 1 -32.85 2.28 -13.32
C MET A 1 -31.65 1.40 -13.02
N SER A 2 -30.86 1.03 -14.02
CA SER A 2 -29.67 0.20 -13.77
C SER A 2 -28.75 0.98 -12.84
N GLU A 3 -28.43 0.43 -11.66
CA GLU A 3 -27.34 0.93 -10.83
C GLU A 3 -26.09 0.93 -11.71
N GLN A 4 -25.70 2.11 -12.20
CA GLN A 4 -24.37 2.28 -12.78
C GLN A 4 -23.41 1.96 -11.64
N THR A 5 -22.69 0.85 -11.75
CA THR A 5 -21.59 0.54 -10.85
C THR A 5 -20.67 1.77 -10.85
N PRO A 6 -20.32 2.35 -9.70
CA PRO A 6 -19.49 3.54 -9.66
C PRO A 6 -18.21 3.28 -10.44
N ASP A 7 -17.78 4.28 -11.23
CA ASP A 7 -16.62 4.14 -12.11
C ASP A 7 -15.36 4.06 -11.25
N ILE A 8 -14.85 2.84 -11.03
CA ILE A 8 -13.72 2.59 -10.12
C ILE A 8 -12.37 2.94 -10.76
N SER A 9 -12.35 3.28 -12.05
CA SER A 9 -11.15 3.67 -12.81
C SER A 9 -11.54 4.46 -14.05
N SER A 10 -10.70 5.40 -14.49
CA SER A 10 -10.85 6.12 -15.76
C SER A 10 -10.52 5.26 -17.00
N LEU A 11 -10.06 4.03 -16.82
CA LEU A 11 -9.88 3.05 -17.89
C LEU A 11 -10.99 2.01 -17.87
N ARG A 12 -11.19 1.31 -19.00
CA ARG A 12 -12.12 0.17 -19.07
C ARG A 12 -11.73 -0.87 -18.02
N VAL A 13 -12.68 -1.24 -17.17
CA VAL A 13 -12.52 -2.35 -16.22
C VAL A 13 -12.96 -3.65 -16.91
N PRO A 14 -12.08 -4.67 -17.02
CA PRO A 14 -12.40 -5.90 -17.74
C PRO A 14 -13.44 -6.77 -16.98
N GLY A 15 -14.24 -7.52 -17.74
CA GLY A 15 -15.10 -8.58 -17.22
C GLY A 15 -14.32 -9.84 -16.80
N ARG A 16 -15.01 -10.85 -16.27
CA ARG A 16 -14.38 -12.14 -15.90
C ARG A 16 -13.90 -12.90 -17.14
N GLU A 17 -14.58 -12.70 -18.25
CA GLU A 17 -14.31 -13.25 -19.58
C GLU A 17 -13.10 -12.62 -20.29
N ASP A 18 -12.69 -11.43 -19.84
CA ASP A 18 -11.63 -10.63 -20.47
C ASP A 18 -10.25 -10.84 -19.81
N VAL A 19 -10.16 -11.64 -18.74
CA VAL A 19 -8.94 -11.78 -17.93
C VAL A 19 -8.48 -13.24 -17.81
N PRO A 20 -7.19 -13.49 -17.57
CA PRO A 20 -6.68 -14.83 -17.30
C PRO A 20 -7.34 -15.49 -16.08
N GLU A 21 -7.42 -16.82 -16.09
CA GLU A 21 -8.01 -17.61 -14.99
C GLU A 21 -7.34 -17.35 -13.62
N GLY A 22 -6.04 -16.99 -13.62
CA GLY A 22 -5.34 -16.59 -12.40
C GLY A 22 -5.98 -15.38 -11.71
N VAL A 23 -6.50 -14.43 -12.49
CA VAL A 23 -7.14 -13.21 -12.00
C VAL A 23 -8.51 -13.53 -11.40
N THR A 24 -9.34 -14.31 -12.10
CA THR A 24 -10.66 -14.67 -11.60
C THR A 24 -10.58 -15.48 -10.30
N ARG A 25 -9.62 -16.41 -10.20
CA ARG A 25 -9.34 -17.14 -8.94
C ARG A 25 -8.90 -16.20 -7.81
N LEU A 26 -8.12 -15.16 -8.11
CA LEU A 26 -7.74 -14.16 -7.10
C LEU A 26 -8.96 -13.37 -6.61
N TRP A 27 -9.87 -13.00 -7.51
CA TRP A 27 -11.12 -12.31 -7.15
C TRP A 27 -11.97 -13.18 -6.22
N ASP A 28 -12.16 -14.45 -6.56
CA ASP A 28 -12.97 -15.38 -5.76
C ASP A 28 -12.39 -15.57 -4.35
N LYS A 29 -11.06 -15.78 -4.25
CA LYS A 29 -10.37 -15.89 -2.96
C LYS A 29 -10.49 -14.60 -2.13
N SER A 30 -10.45 -13.45 -2.79
CA SER A 30 -10.58 -12.15 -2.11
C SER A 30 -11.98 -11.93 -1.57
N ALA A 31 -12.99 -12.26 -2.37
CA ALA A 31 -14.39 -12.21 -1.95
C ALA A 31 -14.68 -13.16 -0.78
N GLU A 32 -14.11 -14.37 -0.79
CA GLU A 32 -14.24 -15.32 0.32
C GLU A 32 -13.55 -14.83 1.60
N ALA A 33 -12.32 -14.30 1.49
CA ALA A 33 -11.52 -13.90 2.64
C ALA A 33 -11.95 -12.56 3.26
N MET A 34 -12.38 -11.60 2.45
CA MET A 34 -12.66 -10.22 2.88
C MET A 34 -14.13 -9.81 2.74
N GLY A 35 -14.96 -10.61 2.07
CA GLY A 35 -16.34 -10.26 1.73
C GLY A 35 -16.48 -9.32 0.52
N PHE A 36 -15.37 -8.92 -0.11
CA PHE A 36 -15.36 -8.08 -1.32
C PHE A 36 -14.08 -8.27 -2.15
N VAL A 37 -14.11 -7.82 -3.40
CA VAL A 37 -12.92 -7.79 -4.28
C VAL A 37 -12.32 -6.39 -4.25
N PRO A 38 -11.05 -6.22 -3.86
CA PRO A 38 -10.36 -4.92 -3.96
C PRO A 38 -10.43 -4.36 -5.38
N ASN A 39 -10.79 -3.09 -5.52
CA ASN A 39 -10.97 -2.45 -6.81
C ASN A 39 -9.67 -2.45 -7.63
N VAL A 40 -8.49 -2.41 -6.99
CA VAL A 40 -7.18 -2.59 -7.67
C VAL A 40 -7.09 -3.91 -8.43
N PHE A 41 -7.67 -5.01 -7.90
CA PHE A 41 -7.65 -6.30 -8.58
C PHE A 41 -8.52 -6.33 -9.83
N ARG A 42 -9.52 -5.46 -9.92
CA ARG A 42 -10.40 -5.36 -11.08
C ARG A 42 -9.84 -4.37 -12.09
N ALA A 43 -9.57 -3.15 -11.67
CA ALA A 43 -9.15 -2.07 -12.56
C ALA A 43 -7.78 -2.33 -13.22
N GLN A 44 -6.79 -2.83 -12.46
CA GLN A 44 -5.46 -3.07 -12.99
C GLN A 44 -5.37 -4.36 -13.83
N ALA A 45 -6.39 -5.22 -13.77
CA ALA A 45 -6.41 -6.48 -14.51
C ALA A 45 -6.66 -6.34 -16.02
N LEU A 46 -6.82 -5.11 -16.54
CA LEU A 46 -6.98 -4.86 -17.98
C LEU A 46 -5.86 -5.51 -18.79
N ASN A 47 -4.64 -5.51 -18.26
CA ASN A 47 -3.52 -6.32 -18.75
C ASN A 47 -3.24 -7.46 -17.77
N GLY A 48 -3.99 -8.56 -17.87
CA GLY A 48 -4.05 -9.60 -16.85
C GLY A 48 -2.72 -10.24 -16.45
N ASP A 49 -1.85 -10.59 -17.41
CA ASP A 49 -0.57 -11.23 -17.08
C ASP A 49 0.41 -10.26 -16.37
N GLN A 50 0.40 -8.99 -16.78
CA GLN A 50 1.18 -7.93 -16.12
C GLN A 50 0.67 -7.71 -14.70
N PHE A 51 -0.66 -7.70 -14.52
CA PHE A 51 -1.28 -7.62 -13.21
C PHE A 51 -0.90 -8.80 -12.30
N LEU A 52 -0.92 -10.04 -12.80
CA LEU A 52 -0.54 -11.21 -12.01
C LEU A 52 0.93 -11.17 -11.59
N ALA A 53 1.84 -10.71 -12.45
CA ALA A 53 3.24 -10.51 -12.11
C ALA A 53 3.42 -9.46 -11.00
N TRP A 54 2.76 -8.31 -11.15
CA TRP A 54 2.73 -7.25 -10.13
C TRP A 54 2.18 -7.79 -8.80
N TRP A 55 1.04 -8.46 -8.82
CA TRP A 55 0.40 -9.00 -7.63
C TRP A 55 1.26 -10.03 -6.93
N ASN A 56 1.93 -10.92 -7.67
CA ASN A 56 2.82 -11.90 -7.07
C ASN A 56 3.95 -11.25 -6.28
N TYR A 57 4.58 -10.20 -6.85
CA TYR A 57 5.63 -9.49 -6.14
C TYR A 57 5.08 -8.66 -4.97
N PHE A 58 3.98 -7.92 -5.17
CA PHE A 58 3.32 -7.16 -4.12
C PHE A 58 2.93 -8.04 -2.93
N ASN A 59 2.29 -9.18 -3.20
CA ASN A 59 1.82 -10.10 -2.17
C ASN A 59 2.98 -10.74 -1.40
N LEU A 60 4.10 -11.03 -2.08
CA LEU A 60 5.31 -11.50 -1.42
C LEU A 60 5.91 -10.43 -0.50
N LEU A 61 6.03 -9.20 -0.99
CA LEU A 61 6.70 -8.11 -0.29
C LEU A 61 5.87 -7.54 0.87
N VAL A 62 4.55 -7.40 0.69
CA VAL A 62 3.68 -6.66 1.61
C VAL A 62 2.93 -7.59 2.57
N ASN A 63 2.37 -8.70 2.08
CA ASN A 63 1.42 -9.52 2.85
C ASN A 63 2.02 -10.78 3.47
N LYS A 64 3.05 -11.37 2.86
CA LYS A 64 3.69 -12.61 3.33
C LYS A 64 4.75 -12.31 4.38
N GLU A 65 5.15 -13.34 5.14
CA GLU A 65 6.28 -13.23 6.06
C GLU A 65 7.54 -12.73 5.34
N GLY A 66 8.29 -11.87 6.01
CA GLY A 66 9.58 -11.34 5.56
C GLY A 66 10.30 -10.72 6.76
N HIS A 67 11.06 -9.64 6.52
CA HIS A 67 11.98 -9.09 7.51
C HIS A 67 11.39 -7.94 8.35
N LEU A 68 10.40 -7.23 7.82
CA LEU A 68 9.62 -6.22 8.54
C LEU A 68 8.29 -6.81 9.01
N SER A 69 7.78 -6.28 10.12
CA SER A 69 6.41 -6.55 10.55
C SER A 69 5.40 -5.96 9.57
N ASN A 70 4.18 -6.51 9.55
CA ASN A 70 3.11 -5.94 8.74
C ASN A 70 2.79 -4.49 9.15
N ALA A 71 2.87 -4.15 10.44
CA ALA A 71 2.66 -2.78 10.90
C ALA A 71 3.72 -1.81 10.32
N GLU A 72 5.00 -2.18 10.29
CA GLU A 72 6.05 -1.36 9.68
C GLU A 72 5.84 -1.19 8.16
N ARG A 73 5.45 -2.26 7.46
CA ARG A 73 5.17 -2.20 6.00
C ARG A 73 4.00 -1.28 5.68
N GLU A 74 2.94 -1.37 6.47
CA GLU A 74 1.77 -0.50 6.31
C GLU A 74 2.05 0.94 6.74
N LEU A 75 2.92 1.17 7.73
CA LEU A 75 3.40 2.51 8.08
C LEU A 75 4.10 3.16 6.88
N ILE A 76 5.03 2.44 6.25
CA ILE A 76 5.72 2.90 5.03
C ILE A 76 4.70 3.20 3.93
N ALA A 77 3.75 2.28 3.70
CA ALA A 77 2.71 2.43 2.70
C ALA A 77 1.91 3.73 2.89
N VAL A 78 1.48 4.01 4.11
CA VAL A 78 0.68 5.19 4.45
C VAL A 78 1.50 6.48 4.36
N VAL A 79 2.75 6.49 4.83
CA VAL A 79 3.65 7.66 4.72
C VAL A 79 3.89 8.02 3.25
N VAL A 80 4.32 7.06 2.43
CA VAL A 80 4.60 7.27 1.00
C VAL A 80 3.34 7.71 0.26
N SER A 81 2.20 7.07 0.52
CA SER A 81 0.92 7.39 -0.12
C SER A 81 0.37 8.75 0.30
N GLY A 82 0.56 9.16 1.56
CA GLY A 82 0.22 10.48 2.06
C GLY A 82 1.01 11.58 1.34
N ILE A 83 2.33 11.42 1.21
CA ILE A 83 3.21 12.34 0.48
C ILE A 83 2.80 12.45 -0.99
N ASN A 84 2.56 11.32 -1.65
CA ASN A 84 2.15 11.25 -3.05
C ASN A 84 0.67 11.62 -3.28
N ARG A 85 -0.10 11.87 -2.21
CA ARG A 85 -1.54 12.16 -2.23
C ARG A 85 -2.35 11.10 -3.00
N CYS A 86 -2.00 9.84 -2.84
CA CYS A 86 -2.70 8.74 -3.52
C CYS A 86 -3.93 8.28 -2.73
N THR A 87 -5.12 8.71 -3.15
CA THR A 87 -6.39 8.41 -2.44
C THR A 87 -6.61 6.91 -2.21
N TYR A 88 -6.43 6.08 -3.25
CA TYR A 88 -6.65 4.63 -3.12
C TYR A 88 -5.76 4.03 -2.04
N CYS A 89 -4.44 4.25 -2.16
CA CYS A 89 -3.46 3.62 -1.29
C CYS A 89 -3.54 4.17 0.14
N THR A 90 -3.73 5.48 0.32
CA THR A 90 -3.88 6.07 1.66
C THR A 90 -5.11 5.50 2.39
N VAL A 91 -6.23 5.30 1.68
CA VAL A 91 -7.45 4.72 2.28
C VAL A 91 -7.27 3.23 2.58
N SER A 92 -6.81 2.42 1.61
CA SER A 92 -6.71 0.97 1.78
C SER A 92 -5.62 0.57 2.77
N HIS A 93 -4.44 1.18 2.69
CA HIS A 93 -3.33 0.89 3.60
C HIS A 93 -3.49 1.58 4.95
N GLY A 94 -4.22 2.70 5.02
CA GLY A 94 -4.67 3.25 6.30
C GLY A 94 -5.56 2.27 7.08
N ALA A 95 -6.44 1.54 6.38
CA ALA A 95 -7.24 0.49 7.00
C ALA A 95 -6.41 -0.70 7.50
N ALA A 96 -5.41 -1.11 6.72
CA ALA A 96 -4.48 -2.17 7.12
C ALA A 96 -3.59 -1.75 8.31
N LEU A 97 -3.07 -0.52 8.30
CA LEU A 97 -2.28 0.02 9.41
C LEU A 97 -3.08 0.04 10.71
N ARG A 98 -4.36 0.48 10.66
CA ARG A 98 -5.25 0.41 11.82
C ARG A 98 -5.43 -1.02 12.32
N GLN A 99 -5.63 -1.97 11.41
CA GLN A 99 -5.80 -3.38 11.78
C GLN A 99 -4.56 -3.96 12.47
N PHE A 100 -3.35 -3.68 11.97
CA PHE A 100 -2.13 -4.25 12.54
C PHE A 100 -1.65 -3.56 13.81
N THR A 101 -1.94 -2.28 13.98
CA THR A 101 -1.54 -1.51 15.17
C THR A 101 -2.60 -1.55 16.27
N GLY A 102 -3.89 -1.70 15.92
CA GLY A 102 -4.99 -1.47 16.85
C GLY A 102 -5.16 0.00 17.25
N ASP A 103 -4.45 0.94 16.60
CA ASP A 103 -4.48 2.36 16.92
C ASP A 103 -5.01 3.18 15.74
N THR A 104 -6.31 3.50 15.84
CA THR A 104 -7.05 4.30 14.86
C THR A 104 -6.47 5.71 14.73
N VAL A 105 -6.09 6.34 15.85
CA VAL A 105 -5.70 7.75 15.90
C VAL A 105 -4.31 7.94 15.29
N THR A 106 -3.35 7.12 15.70
CA THR A 106 -1.98 7.17 15.15
C THR A 106 -2.01 6.90 13.65
N SER A 107 -2.80 5.93 13.18
CA SER A 107 -2.92 5.63 11.75
C SER A 107 -3.46 6.80 10.93
N ASP A 108 -4.48 7.50 11.43
CA ASP A 108 -5.04 8.68 10.77
C ASP A 108 -4.04 9.86 10.80
N LEU A 109 -3.28 10.05 11.89
CA LEU A 109 -2.24 11.07 11.99
C LEU A 109 -1.09 10.80 11.01
N VAL A 110 -0.63 9.55 10.88
CA VAL A 110 0.40 9.14 9.92
C VAL A 110 0.01 9.53 8.50
N ALA A 111 -1.26 9.27 8.11
CA ALA A 111 -1.76 9.56 6.77
C ALA A 111 -1.76 11.06 6.41
N VAL A 112 -1.88 11.94 7.41
CA VAL A 112 -1.92 13.40 7.21
C VAL A 112 -0.54 14.01 7.41
N ASN A 113 0.10 13.72 8.54
CA ASN A 113 1.42 14.20 8.91
C ASN A 113 2.02 13.31 10.00
N TRP A 114 2.80 12.31 9.59
CA TRP A 114 3.46 11.36 10.50
C TRP A 114 4.32 12.02 11.57
N ARG A 115 4.80 13.26 11.38
CA ARG A 115 5.58 13.98 12.41
C ARG A 115 4.76 14.30 13.66
N GLN A 116 3.44 14.38 13.51
CA GLN A 116 2.48 14.61 14.59
C GLN A 116 1.90 13.31 15.16
N ALA A 117 2.23 12.16 14.58
CA ALA A 117 1.99 10.87 15.20
C ALA A 117 3.07 10.64 16.29
N ASP A 118 2.65 10.14 17.45
CA ASP A 118 3.56 9.76 18.54
C ASP A 118 4.24 8.42 18.22
N LEU A 119 5.01 8.40 17.14
CA LEU A 119 5.70 7.20 16.67
C LEU A 119 6.89 6.88 17.59
N PRO A 120 7.08 5.61 17.99
CA PRO A 120 8.30 5.18 18.64
C PRO A 120 9.52 5.42 17.73
N THR A 121 10.71 5.42 18.33
CA THR A 121 11.96 5.82 17.67
C THR A 121 12.22 5.05 16.37
N ARG A 122 11.91 3.75 16.34
CA ARG A 122 12.12 2.91 15.16
C ARG A 122 11.19 3.27 14.01
N GLU A 123 9.89 3.38 14.28
CA GLU A 123 8.86 3.76 13.32
C GLU A 123 9.09 5.19 12.80
N ARG A 124 9.57 6.10 13.65
CA ARG A 124 9.97 7.45 13.25
C ARG A 124 11.11 7.43 12.24
N ALA A 125 12.19 6.68 12.49
CA ALA A 125 13.30 6.55 11.56
C ALA A 125 12.87 5.94 10.22
N ILE A 126 11.98 4.95 10.26
CA ILE A 126 11.35 4.37 9.05
C ILE A 126 10.57 5.43 8.27
N ALA A 127 9.73 6.23 8.94
CA ALA A 127 8.93 7.27 8.30
C ALA A 127 9.79 8.40 7.70
N GLU A 128 10.87 8.79 8.40
CA GLU A 128 11.85 9.78 7.93
C GLU A 128 12.53 9.32 6.64
N TYR A 129 13.05 8.09 6.62
CA TYR A 129 13.70 7.55 5.44
C TYR A 129 12.72 7.31 4.28
N ALA A 130 11.50 6.85 4.57
CA ALA A 130 10.45 6.70 3.57
C ALA A 130 10.07 8.04 2.91
N GLU A 131 10.04 9.13 3.68
CA GLU A 131 9.83 10.47 3.13
C GLU A 131 11.00 10.94 2.27
N LEU A 132 12.24 10.81 2.77
CA LEU A 132 13.45 11.21 2.04
C LEU A 132 13.51 10.52 0.67
N LEU A 133 13.44 9.18 0.64
CA LEU A 133 13.55 8.41 -0.59
C LEU A 133 12.36 8.66 -1.55
N THR A 134 11.20 9.05 -1.03
CA THR A 134 10.04 9.41 -1.87
C THR A 134 10.19 10.79 -2.51
N ARG A 135 10.73 11.77 -1.78
CA ARG A 135 10.78 13.17 -2.22
C ARG A 135 12.06 13.54 -2.97
N ALA A 136 13.19 12.98 -2.55
CA ALA A 136 14.53 13.35 -3.02
C ALA A 136 15.42 12.11 -3.16
N PRO A 137 15.05 11.11 -4.01
CA PRO A 137 15.86 9.92 -4.20
C PRO A 137 17.26 10.22 -4.76
N ASP A 138 17.45 11.37 -5.41
CA ASP A 138 18.72 11.88 -5.92
C ASP A 138 19.63 12.47 -4.83
N GLU A 139 19.09 12.79 -3.65
CA GLU A 139 19.85 13.29 -2.51
C GLU A 139 20.27 12.17 -1.53
N VAL A 140 19.73 10.96 -1.69
CA VAL A 140 20.04 9.83 -0.80
C VAL A 140 21.50 9.41 -0.93
N THR A 141 22.16 9.30 0.22
CA THR A 141 23.54 8.86 0.37
C THR A 141 23.63 7.59 1.24
N PRO A 142 24.78 6.89 1.26
CA PRO A 142 24.99 5.79 2.18
C PRO A 142 24.82 6.17 3.66
N ALA A 143 25.06 7.43 4.03
CA ALA A 143 24.95 7.90 5.41
C ALA A 143 23.50 7.92 5.93
N ASP A 144 22.52 8.05 5.03
CA ASP A 144 21.09 8.05 5.37
C ASP A 144 20.59 6.67 5.85
N LEU A 145 21.40 5.61 5.69
CA LEU A 145 21.11 4.29 6.23
C LEU A 145 21.49 4.15 7.71
N GLU A 146 22.40 4.97 8.23
CA GLU A 146 22.89 4.84 9.61
C GLU A 146 21.80 5.02 10.67
N PRO A 147 20.87 6.00 10.58
CA PRO A 147 19.76 6.10 11.53
C PRO A 147 18.88 4.84 11.59
N LEU A 148 18.73 4.12 10.48
CA LEU A 148 18.00 2.86 10.44
C LEU A 148 18.75 1.75 11.19
N ARG A 149 20.09 1.70 11.05
CA ARG A 149 20.94 0.76 11.78
C ARG A 149 20.94 1.03 13.28
N GLU A 150 20.95 2.31 13.68
CA GLU A 150 20.90 2.73 15.08
C GLU A 150 19.61 2.28 15.79
N VAL A 151 18.49 2.18 15.07
CA VAL A 151 17.23 1.60 15.58
C VAL A 151 17.14 0.07 15.41
N GLY A 152 18.29 -0.57 15.16
CA GLY A 152 18.44 -2.02 15.13
C GLY A 152 17.97 -2.69 13.83
N MET A 153 17.90 -1.96 12.70
CA MET A 153 17.62 -2.60 11.42
C MET A 153 18.85 -3.30 10.84
N ASP A 154 18.69 -4.56 10.45
CA ASP A 154 19.70 -5.29 9.69
C ASP A 154 19.60 -5.01 8.17
N ASP A 155 20.56 -5.53 7.39
CA ASP A 155 20.59 -5.32 5.94
C ASP A 155 19.38 -5.93 5.21
N HIS A 156 18.81 -7.03 5.71
CA HIS A 156 17.62 -7.64 5.13
C HIS A 156 16.39 -6.75 5.34
N GLN A 157 16.25 -6.17 6.53
CA GLN A 157 15.20 -5.22 6.87
C GLN A 157 15.31 -3.93 6.06
N ILE A 158 16.53 -3.39 5.89
CA ILE A 158 16.76 -2.20 5.07
C ILE A 158 16.45 -2.49 3.60
N MET A 159 16.85 -3.65 3.07
CA MET A 159 16.53 -4.06 1.70
C MET A 159 15.02 -4.22 1.49
N GLU A 160 14.29 -4.75 2.48
CA GLU A 160 12.83 -4.84 2.42
C GLU A 160 12.17 -3.45 2.49
N LEU A 161 12.63 -2.57 3.39
CA LEU A 161 12.17 -1.18 3.52
C LEU A 161 12.24 -0.43 2.19
N VAL A 162 13.40 -0.43 1.52
CA VAL A 162 13.57 0.30 0.25
C VAL A 162 12.69 -0.27 -0.87
N GLN A 163 12.45 -1.60 -0.87
CA GLN A 163 11.55 -2.23 -1.83
C GLN A 163 10.09 -1.86 -1.56
N VAL A 164 9.66 -1.80 -0.29
CA VAL A 164 8.31 -1.34 0.07
C VAL A 164 8.12 0.12 -0.34
N ILE A 165 9.09 1.01 -0.06
CA ILE A 165 9.04 2.43 -0.49
C ILE A 165 8.93 2.53 -2.02
N GLY A 166 9.77 1.78 -2.75
CA GLY A 166 9.75 1.75 -4.22
C GLY A 166 8.43 1.20 -4.78
N MET A 167 7.91 0.14 -4.18
CA MET A 167 6.61 -0.46 -4.54
C MET A 167 5.51 0.57 -4.40
N PHE A 168 5.41 1.28 -3.28
CA PHE A 168 4.37 2.29 -3.08
C PHE A 168 4.56 3.52 -3.97
N ASN A 169 5.80 3.91 -4.27
CA ASN A 169 6.04 4.92 -5.29
C ASN A 169 5.50 4.50 -6.67
N MET A 170 5.64 3.24 -7.06
CA MET A 170 5.04 2.71 -8.29
C MET A 170 3.51 2.61 -8.20
N THR A 171 2.95 1.98 -7.15
CA THR A 171 1.50 1.75 -7.05
C THR A 171 0.73 3.05 -6.88
N ASN A 172 1.29 4.05 -6.20
CA ASN A 172 0.69 5.37 -6.10
C ASN A 172 0.59 6.04 -7.47
N ARG A 173 1.65 5.97 -8.29
CA ARG A 173 1.66 6.54 -9.64
C ARG A 173 0.62 5.87 -10.53
N VAL A 174 0.57 4.53 -10.51
CA VAL A 174 -0.42 3.77 -11.29
C VAL A 174 -1.84 4.09 -10.84
N SER A 175 -2.13 3.97 -9.53
CA SER A 175 -3.48 4.16 -8.98
C SER A 175 -4.01 5.58 -9.23
N THR A 176 -3.17 6.59 -9.00
CA THR A 176 -3.56 7.98 -9.26
C THR A 176 -3.76 8.23 -10.75
N ALA A 177 -2.89 7.70 -11.63
CA ALA A 177 -2.99 7.92 -13.07
C ALA A 177 -4.26 7.31 -13.69
N ILE A 178 -4.74 6.18 -13.16
CA ILE A 178 -5.96 5.52 -13.66
C ILE A 178 -7.22 5.93 -12.88
N GLY A 179 -7.13 6.92 -11.98
CA GLY A 179 -8.27 7.40 -11.19
C GLY A 179 -8.88 6.32 -10.30
N LEU A 180 -8.05 5.47 -9.69
CA LEU A 180 -8.51 4.31 -8.94
C LEU A 180 -9.29 4.71 -7.67
N VAL A 181 -10.51 4.20 -7.52
CA VAL A 181 -11.38 4.50 -6.38
C VAL A 181 -11.31 3.38 -5.33
N PRO A 182 -10.99 3.67 -4.05
CA PRO A 182 -10.96 2.65 -3.00
C PRO A 182 -12.36 2.10 -2.71
N ASN A 183 -12.42 0.85 -2.29
CA ASN A 183 -13.66 0.22 -1.84
C ASN A 183 -14.21 0.93 -0.59
N GLU A 184 -15.54 1.10 -0.51
CA GLU A 184 -16.22 1.73 0.64
C GLU A 184 -15.88 1.04 1.97
N GLN A 185 -15.70 -0.29 1.93
CA GLN A 185 -15.37 -1.14 3.07
C GLN A 185 -14.10 -0.69 3.81
N TYR A 186 -13.10 -0.15 3.09
CA TYR A 186 -11.85 0.32 3.71
C TYR A 186 -12.06 1.53 4.63
N HIS A 187 -13.10 2.33 4.41
CA HIS A 187 -13.33 3.55 5.19
C HIS A 187 -13.76 3.27 6.63
N SER A 188 -14.51 2.19 6.87
CA SER A 188 -15.00 1.79 8.18
C SER A 188 -14.18 0.67 8.84
N HIS A 189 -13.34 -0.03 8.07
CA HIS A 189 -12.55 -1.16 8.57
C HIS A 189 -11.59 -0.75 9.70
N ALA A 190 -11.54 -1.58 10.75
CA ALA A 190 -10.67 -1.42 11.92
C ALA A 190 -10.75 -0.02 12.59
N ARG A 191 -11.97 0.50 12.79
CA ARG A 191 -12.21 1.79 13.49
C ARG A 191 -12.95 1.66 14.84
N SER A 192 -13.33 0.44 15.22
CA SER A 192 -14.09 0.13 16.45
C SER A 192 -13.20 -0.03 17.68
#